data_AF-A0A7J9QGY5-F1
#
_entry.id   AF-A0A7J9QGY5-F1
#
_cell.length_a   1.000
_cell.length_b   1.000
_cell.length_c   1.000
_cell.angle_alpha   90.00
_cell.angle_beta   90.00
_cell.angle_gamma   90.00
#
_symmetry.space_group_name_H-M   'P 1'
#
loop_
_entity.id
_entity.type
_entity.pdbx_description
1 polymer ?
#
loop_
_entity_poly.entity_id
_entity_poly.type
_entity_poly.pdbx_seq_one_letter_code
_entity_poly.pdbx_strand_id
1 'polypeptide(L)'
;PESVPLHLFGAGHPLTIPFAIALGCDSFDSASYMLYAKQLRYITEDGTRNLSDIELFPCNCEICSKYTPEKLRQLEETTKINELAIHNLYAIKLEVDKVKQAIHEGRLWEYVIKKARAHPKLFEMIDVMTENYEFLGLGTPKFKERAIFLYDKYDQFRPEIQSFHKIVRKFKSKKKKLLITKESSTKPGYLSPEYLALKKKVKDFDSFQVCQYSPHLGLIPIEISDMFPAAHHVASRIKYIPEEFTEFEKTWEDFFKKNKFLEIHYDKKDEFLKYFVKILPKEIKKKSFG
;
A
#
# COMPACT_ATOMS: atom_id res chain seq x y z
N PRO A 1 -7.53 -1.92 -25.86
CA PRO A 1 -7.20 -0.50 -26.08
C PRO A 1 -7.52 0.29 -24.81
N GLU A 2 -6.68 1.25 -24.40
CA GLU A 2 -6.88 2.00 -23.14
C GLU A 2 -8.12 2.90 -23.15
N SER A 3 -8.62 3.28 -24.34
CA SER A 3 -9.80 4.13 -24.52
C SER A 3 -11.13 3.37 -24.61
N VAL A 4 -11.12 2.06 -24.42
CA VAL A 4 -12.31 1.20 -24.56
C VAL A 4 -12.61 0.55 -23.21
N PRO A 5 -13.85 0.64 -22.71
CA PRO A 5 -14.23 0.02 -21.44
C PRO A 5 -13.91 -1.47 -21.40
N LEU A 6 -13.26 -1.92 -20.32
CA LEU A 6 -12.99 -3.32 -20.06
C LEU A 6 -14.07 -3.92 -19.16
N HIS A 7 -14.78 -4.91 -19.69
CA HIS A 7 -15.81 -5.66 -18.95
C HIS A 7 -15.26 -6.99 -18.45
N LEU A 8 -15.39 -7.27 -17.16
CA LEU A 8 -15.02 -8.55 -16.57
C LEU A 8 -16.26 -9.40 -16.31
N PHE A 9 -16.45 -10.39 -17.17
CA PHE A 9 -17.60 -11.30 -17.12
C PHE A 9 -17.62 -12.14 -15.83
N GLY A 10 -18.76 -12.17 -15.15
CA GLY A 10 -19.04 -13.01 -13.99
C GLY A 10 -18.40 -12.57 -12.68
N ALA A 11 -17.71 -11.43 -12.62
CA ALA A 11 -17.02 -10.92 -11.44
C ALA A 11 -17.93 -10.07 -10.52
N GLY A 12 -19.07 -10.64 -10.15
CA GLY A 12 -20.14 -9.92 -9.43
C GLY A 12 -20.10 -9.97 -7.91
N HIS A 13 -19.04 -10.51 -7.29
CA HIS A 13 -18.95 -10.66 -5.83
C HIS A 13 -18.12 -9.52 -5.19
N PRO A 14 -18.54 -8.96 -4.04
CA PRO A 14 -17.80 -7.86 -3.39
C PRO A 14 -16.32 -8.10 -3.13
N LEU A 15 -15.91 -9.36 -2.95
CA LEU A 15 -14.50 -9.72 -2.73
C LEU A 15 -13.61 -9.47 -3.95
N THR A 16 -14.13 -9.63 -5.17
CA THR A 16 -13.32 -9.57 -6.40
C THR A 16 -13.36 -8.20 -7.08
N ILE A 17 -14.44 -7.45 -6.87
CA ILE A 17 -14.67 -6.12 -7.48
C ILE A 17 -13.48 -5.15 -7.25
N PRO A 18 -12.93 -5.00 -6.02
CA PRO A 18 -11.82 -4.08 -5.78
C PRO A 18 -10.57 -4.41 -6.59
N PHE A 19 -10.28 -5.70 -6.76
CA PHE A 19 -9.12 -6.17 -7.52
C PHE A 19 -9.32 -5.98 -9.02
N ALA A 20 -10.51 -6.32 -9.52
CA ALA A 20 -10.84 -6.10 -10.93
C ALA A 20 -10.68 -4.63 -11.31
N ILE A 21 -11.18 -3.71 -10.47
CA ILE A 21 -11.03 -2.27 -10.66
C ILE A 21 -9.55 -1.85 -10.62
N ALA A 22 -8.77 -2.35 -9.64
CA ALA A 22 -7.36 -2.01 -9.53
C ALA A 22 -6.50 -2.51 -10.71
N LEU A 23 -6.96 -3.55 -11.40
CA LEU A 23 -6.35 -4.07 -12.63
C LEU A 23 -6.87 -3.38 -13.91
N GLY A 24 -7.76 -2.38 -13.78
CA GLY A 24 -8.25 -1.57 -14.89
C GLY A 24 -9.56 -2.04 -15.53
N CYS A 25 -10.36 -2.87 -14.84
CA CYS A 25 -11.71 -3.19 -15.30
C CYS A 25 -12.70 -2.08 -14.96
N ASP A 26 -13.55 -1.69 -15.91
CA ASP A 26 -14.52 -0.60 -15.79
C ASP A 26 -15.93 -1.08 -15.43
N SER A 27 -16.27 -2.33 -15.79
CA SER A 27 -17.59 -2.89 -15.55
C SER A 27 -17.55 -4.39 -15.26
N PHE A 28 -18.59 -4.87 -14.56
CA PHE A 28 -18.78 -6.24 -14.13
C PHE A 28 -20.28 -6.54 -14.16
N ASP A 29 -20.64 -7.79 -14.39
CA ASP A 29 -22.00 -8.29 -14.23
C ASP A 29 -22.10 -9.23 -13.02
N SER A 30 -23.30 -9.34 -12.45
CA SER A 30 -23.56 -10.22 -11.32
C SER A 30 -24.87 -10.96 -11.51
N ALA A 31 -24.80 -12.26 -11.75
CA ALA A 31 -25.91 -13.18 -11.50
C ALA A 31 -25.93 -13.69 -10.05
N SER A 32 -24.82 -13.49 -9.31
CA SER A 32 -24.63 -14.09 -7.99
C SER A 32 -25.63 -13.56 -6.97
N TYR A 33 -26.09 -12.31 -7.06
CA TYR A 33 -27.05 -11.75 -6.09
C TYR A 33 -28.32 -12.61 -5.97
N MET A 34 -28.87 -13.04 -7.12
CA MET A 34 -30.09 -13.85 -7.19
C MET A 34 -29.78 -15.35 -7.03
N LEU A 35 -28.71 -15.84 -7.67
CA LEU A 35 -28.33 -17.26 -7.53
C LEU A 35 -27.99 -17.62 -6.07
N TYR A 36 -27.37 -16.70 -5.33
CA TYR A 36 -27.05 -16.90 -3.92
C TYR A 36 -28.32 -16.81 -3.09
N ALA A 37 -29.20 -15.84 -3.35
CA ALA A 37 -30.48 -15.73 -2.65
C ALA A 37 -31.36 -16.99 -2.80
N LYS A 38 -31.43 -17.58 -4.00
CA LYS A 38 -32.11 -18.86 -4.27
C LYS A 38 -31.52 -20.03 -3.47
N GLN A 39 -30.25 -19.94 -3.08
CA GLN A 39 -29.55 -20.91 -2.24
C GLN A 39 -29.52 -20.47 -0.77
N LEU A 40 -30.33 -19.47 -0.39
CA LEU A 40 -30.37 -18.89 0.96
C LEU A 40 -29.00 -18.37 1.44
N ARG A 41 -28.18 -17.88 0.52
CA ARG A 41 -26.86 -17.31 0.78
C ARG A 41 -26.91 -15.78 0.83
N TYR A 42 -26.35 -15.26 1.91
CA TYR A 42 -26.23 -13.84 2.22
C TYR A 42 -24.80 -13.36 1.93
N ILE A 43 -24.66 -12.31 1.12
CA ILE A 43 -23.38 -11.69 0.81
C ILE A 43 -22.97 -10.74 1.94
N THR A 44 -21.75 -10.92 2.45
CA THR A 44 -21.10 -10.06 3.45
C THR A 44 -19.94 -9.28 2.81
N GLU A 45 -19.32 -8.36 3.57
CA GLU A 45 -18.17 -7.61 3.07
C GLU A 45 -16.90 -8.46 2.86
N ASP A 46 -16.83 -9.61 3.54
CA ASP A 46 -15.68 -10.53 3.60
C ASP A 46 -15.99 -11.91 2.98
N GLY A 47 -17.20 -12.11 2.44
CA GLY A 47 -17.56 -13.40 1.83
C GLY A 47 -19.05 -13.62 1.69
N THR A 48 -19.45 -14.86 1.94
CA THR A 48 -20.85 -15.30 1.88
C THR A 48 -21.13 -16.20 3.07
N ARG A 49 -22.36 -16.18 3.58
CA ARG A 49 -22.84 -17.03 4.68
C ARG A 49 -24.18 -17.65 4.32
N ASN A 50 -24.49 -18.84 4.83
CA ASN A 50 -25.86 -19.35 4.75
C ASN A 50 -26.73 -18.55 5.72
N LEU A 51 -27.96 -18.23 5.33
CA LEU A 51 -28.89 -17.51 6.19
C LEU A 51 -29.18 -18.28 7.49
N SER A 52 -29.09 -19.61 7.47
CA SER A 52 -29.24 -20.45 8.66
C SER A 52 -28.22 -20.15 9.76
N ASP A 53 -27.03 -19.69 9.39
CA ASP A 53 -25.87 -19.56 10.27
C ASP A 53 -25.69 -18.13 10.80
N ILE A 54 -26.61 -17.23 10.43
CA ILE A 54 -26.54 -15.80 10.77
C ILE A 54 -27.36 -15.52 12.02
N GLU A 55 -26.65 -15.15 13.08
CA GLU A 55 -27.26 -14.71 14.34
C GLU A 55 -27.56 -13.21 14.36
N LEU A 56 -26.80 -12.42 13.62
CA LEU A 56 -26.95 -10.97 13.51
C LEU A 56 -26.62 -10.51 12.09
N PHE A 57 -27.39 -9.57 11.54
CA PHE A 57 -27.04 -8.93 10.27
C PHE A 57 -26.02 -7.80 10.50
N PRO A 58 -24.78 -7.91 9.99
CA PRO A 58 -23.78 -6.84 10.04
C PRO A 58 -24.00 -5.83 8.90
N CYS A 59 -25.22 -5.35 8.72
CA CYS A 59 -25.59 -4.48 7.60
C CYS A 59 -26.74 -3.56 7.98
N ASN A 60 -26.75 -2.36 7.38
CA ASN A 60 -27.77 -1.34 7.60
C ASN A 60 -28.58 -1.04 6.31
N CYS A 61 -28.70 -2.01 5.39
CA CYS A 61 -29.56 -1.85 4.21
C CYS A 61 -31.04 -1.88 4.62
N GLU A 62 -31.93 -1.56 3.68
CA GLU A 62 -33.39 -1.56 3.93
C GLU A 62 -33.88 -2.90 4.51
N ILE A 63 -33.37 -4.01 3.98
CA ILE A 63 -33.76 -5.36 4.42
C ILE A 63 -33.26 -5.66 5.82
N CYS A 64 -31.96 -5.42 6.08
CA CYS A 64 -31.34 -5.69 7.37
C CYS A 64 -31.82 -4.75 8.49
N SER A 65 -32.35 -3.57 8.12
CA SER A 65 -32.99 -2.65 9.07
C SER A 65 -34.44 -3.04 9.39
N LYS A 66 -35.12 -3.72 8.45
CA LYS A 66 -36.52 -4.14 8.57
C LYS A 66 -36.68 -5.50 9.26
N TYR A 67 -35.74 -6.43 9.06
CA TYR A 67 -35.84 -7.81 9.53
C TYR A 67 -34.70 -8.19 10.48
N THR A 68 -35.00 -9.03 11.47
CA THR A 68 -33.99 -9.84 12.17
C THR A 68 -33.71 -11.12 11.38
N PRO A 69 -32.57 -11.81 11.60
CA PRO A 69 -32.29 -13.09 10.93
C PRO A 69 -33.39 -14.14 11.14
N GLU A 70 -33.96 -14.23 12.33
CA GLU A 70 -35.10 -15.11 12.64
C GLU A 70 -36.34 -14.76 11.82
N LYS A 71 -36.73 -13.48 11.77
CA LYS A 71 -37.89 -13.04 10.99
C LYS A 71 -37.69 -13.29 9.50
N LEU A 72 -36.49 -13.02 8.97
CA LEU A 72 -36.19 -13.27 7.56
C LEU A 72 -36.27 -14.77 7.22
N ARG A 73 -35.79 -15.65 8.12
CA ARG A 73 -35.88 -17.12 7.99
C ARG A 73 -37.33 -17.64 7.98
N GLN A 74 -38.25 -16.93 8.63
CA GLN A 74 -39.66 -17.33 8.72
C GLN A 74 -40.53 -16.81 7.57
N LEU A 75 -40.02 -15.93 6.71
CA LEU A 75 -40.76 -15.47 5.54
C LEU A 75 -41.10 -16.63 4.59
N GLU A 76 -42.20 -16.45 3.84
CA GLU A 76 -42.53 -17.31 2.70
C GLU A 76 -41.37 -17.34 1.69
N GLU A 77 -41.17 -18.48 1.04
CA GLU A 77 -39.97 -18.78 0.26
C GLU A 77 -39.66 -17.74 -0.82
N THR A 78 -40.65 -17.36 -1.62
CA THR A 78 -40.52 -16.36 -2.69
C THR A 78 -40.12 -15.01 -2.13
N THR A 79 -40.81 -14.57 -1.07
CA THR A 79 -40.54 -13.30 -0.39
C THR A 79 -39.14 -13.28 0.21
N LYS A 80 -38.76 -14.36 0.91
CA LYS A 80 -37.43 -14.53 1.51
C LYS A 80 -36.31 -14.43 0.46
N ILE A 81 -36.46 -15.13 -0.67
CA ILE A 81 -35.49 -15.09 -1.77
C ILE A 81 -35.39 -13.67 -2.34
N ASN A 82 -36.52 -12.99 -2.55
CA ASN A 82 -36.52 -11.63 -3.07
C ASN A 82 -35.83 -10.64 -2.11
N GLU A 83 -36.15 -10.69 -0.82
CA GLU A 83 -35.56 -9.85 0.21
C GLU A 83 -34.04 -10.12 0.35
N LEU A 84 -33.61 -11.39 0.33
CA LEU A 84 -32.18 -11.74 0.27
C LEU A 84 -31.50 -11.23 -1.00
N ALA A 85 -32.16 -11.30 -2.16
CA ALA A 85 -31.61 -10.82 -3.41
C ALA A 85 -31.42 -9.29 -3.40
N ILE A 86 -32.39 -8.55 -2.84
CA ILE A 86 -32.30 -7.10 -2.64
C ILE A 86 -31.12 -6.76 -1.72
N HIS A 87 -30.98 -7.45 -0.58
CA HIS A 87 -29.81 -7.30 0.29
C HIS A 87 -28.50 -7.55 -0.46
N ASN A 88 -28.40 -8.64 -1.22
CA ASN A 88 -27.20 -8.97 -1.97
C ASN A 88 -26.85 -7.90 -3.02
N LEU A 89 -27.85 -7.30 -3.67
CA LEU A 89 -27.64 -6.15 -4.57
C LEU A 89 -27.11 -4.92 -3.82
N TYR A 90 -27.65 -4.61 -2.65
CA TYR A 90 -27.12 -3.54 -1.80
C TYR A 90 -25.66 -3.79 -1.41
N ALA A 91 -25.31 -5.02 -1.02
CA ALA A 91 -23.94 -5.36 -0.66
C ALA A 91 -22.96 -5.15 -1.84
N ILE A 92 -23.35 -5.57 -3.05
CA ILE A 92 -22.55 -5.36 -4.28
C ILE A 92 -22.42 -3.86 -4.59
N LYS A 93 -23.53 -3.12 -4.57
CA LYS A 93 -23.54 -1.68 -4.85
C LYS A 93 -22.67 -0.91 -3.86
N LEU A 94 -22.79 -1.23 -2.58
CA LEU A 94 -22.00 -0.62 -1.51
C LEU A 94 -20.50 -0.86 -1.74
N GLU A 95 -20.11 -2.06 -2.17
CA GLU A 95 -18.71 -2.34 -2.47
C GLU A 95 -18.19 -1.49 -3.63
N VAL A 96 -18.96 -1.39 -4.73
CA VAL A 96 -18.60 -0.53 -5.87
C VAL A 96 -18.42 0.93 -5.41
N ASP A 97 -19.32 1.44 -4.57
CA ASP A 97 -19.23 2.80 -4.06
C ASP A 97 -18.03 3.02 -3.14
N LYS A 98 -17.71 2.04 -2.28
CA LYS A 98 -16.49 2.08 -1.44
C LYS A 98 -15.23 2.13 -2.30
N VAL A 99 -15.16 1.35 -3.38
CA VAL A 99 -14.00 1.34 -4.29
C VAL A 99 -13.89 2.67 -5.04
N LYS A 100 -15.01 3.20 -5.54
CA LYS A 100 -15.05 4.54 -6.18
C LYS A 100 -14.56 5.63 -5.23
N GLN A 101 -15.00 5.60 -3.98
CA GLN A 101 -14.51 6.52 -2.96
C GLN A 101 -13.00 6.35 -2.73
N ALA A 102 -12.51 5.10 -2.62
CA ALA A 102 -11.08 4.84 -2.48
C ALA A 102 -10.25 5.38 -3.66
N ILE A 103 -10.78 5.34 -4.90
CA ILE A 103 -10.15 5.97 -6.07
C ILE A 103 -10.08 7.49 -5.90
N HIS A 104 -11.20 8.14 -5.58
CA HIS A 104 -11.24 9.59 -5.38
C HIS A 104 -10.28 10.07 -4.31
N GLU A 105 -10.07 9.27 -3.27
CA GLU A 105 -9.13 9.58 -2.18
C GLU A 105 -7.67 9.22 -2.50
N GLY A 106 -7.40 8.58 -3.64
CA GLY A 106 -6.08 8.08 -4.00
C GLY A 106 -5.62 6.85 -3.19
N ARG A 107 -6.56 6.14 -2.55
CA ARG A 107 -6.36 5.07 -1.57
C ARG A 107 -6.78 3.68 -2.04
N LEU A 108 -6.87 3.48 -3.35
CA LEU A 108 -7.27 2.20 -3.93
C LEU A 108 -6.34 1.06 -3.51
N TRP A 109 -5.02 1.29 -3.49
CA TRP A 109 -4.05 0.28 -3.05
C TRP A 109 -4.34 -0.19 -1.62
N GLU A 110 -4.47 0.75 -0.68
CA GLU A 110 -4.77 0.48 0.72
C GLU A 110 -6.08 -0.30 0.87
N TYR A 111 -7.10 0.06 0.09
CA TYR A 111 -8.39 -0.63 0.09
C TYR A 111 -8.29 -2.08 -0.39
N VAL A 112 -7.55 -2.31 -1.48
CA VAL A 112 -7.34 -3.64 -2.08
C VAL A 112 -6.53 -4.54 -1.15
N ILE A 113 -5.44 -4.04 -0.55
CA ILE A 113 -4.65 -4.81 0.42
C ILE A 113 -5.48 -5.15 1.67
N LYS A 114 -6.35 -4.24 2.13
CA LYS A 114 -7.31 -4.54 3.21
C LYS A 114 -8.24 -5.69 2.79
N LYS A 115 -8.76 -5.65 1.56
CA LYS A 115 -9.67 -6.68 1.02
C LYS A 115 -8.99 -8.03 0.81
N ALA A 116 -7.72 -8.05 0.42
CA ALA A 116 -6.93 -9.28 0.24
C ALA A 116 -6.92 -10.18 1.47
N ARG A 117 -7.00 -9.59 2.66
CA ARG A 117 -7.01 -10.31 3.93
C ARG A 117 -8.34 -11.00 4.27
N ALA A 118 -9.38 -10.85 3.46
CA ALA A 118 -10.67 -11.50 3.70
C ALA A 118 -10.62 -13.03 3.50
N HIS A 119 -9.74 -13.54 2.62
CA HIS A 119 -9.63 -14.97 2.36
C HIS A 119 -8.21 -15.35 1.88
N PRO A 120 -7.63 -16.50 2.27
CA PRO A 120 -6.29 -16.90 1.85
C PRO A 120 -6.08 -16.90 0.31
N LYS A 121 -7.05 -17.38 -0.46
CA LYS A 121 -6.99 -17.33 -1.93
C LYS A 121 -7.02 -15.91 -2.51
N LEU A 122 -7.65 -14.97 -1.82
CA LEU A 122 -7.64 -13.58 -2.23
C LEU A 122 -6.32 -12.91 -1.83
N PHE A 123 -5.70 -13.37 -0.74
CA PHE A 123 -4.40 -12.91 -0.29
C PHE A 123 -3.28 -13.23 -1.28
N GLU A 124 -3.36 -14.38 -1.97
CA GLU A 124 -2.45 -14.75 -3.09
C GLU A 124 -2.39 -13.67 -4.19
N MET A 125 -3.43 -12.82 -4.32
CA MET A 125 -3.44 -11.73 -5.30
C MET A 125 -2.41 -10.63 -5.01
N ILE A 126 -1.95 -10.50 -3.76
CA ILE A 126 -0.88 -9.55 -3.41
C ILE A 126 0.40 -9.90 -4.16
N ASP A 127 0.75 -11.18 -4.26
CA ASP A 127 1.95 -11.62 -4.98
C ASP A 127 1.82 -11.25 -6.47
N VAL A 128 0.67 -11.54 -7.09
CA VAL A 128 0.40 -11.16 -8.49
C VAL A 128 0.54 -9.64 -8.70
N MET A 129 -0.03 -8.81 -7.82
CA MET A 129 0.06 -7.35 -7.94
C MET A 129 1.49 -6.83 -7.75
N THR A 130 2.22 -7.41 -6.78
CA THR A 130 3.58 -6.98 -6.47
C THR A 130 4.59 -7.45 -7.51
N GLU A 131 4.43 -8.64 -8.11
CA GLU A 131 5.27 -9.10 -9.23
C GLU A 131 5.03 -8.27 -10.51
N ASN A 132 3.82 -7.73 -10.68
CA ASN A 132 3.42 -6.98 -11.87
C ASN A 132 3.28 -5.47 -11.60
N TYR A 133 4.01 -4.92 -10.62
CA TYR A 133 3.86 -3.53 -10.21
C TYR A 133 4.10 -2.51 -11.34
N GLU A 134 4.91 -2.87 -12.34
CA GLU A 134 5.20 -1.98 -13.48
C GLU A 134 3.97 -1.69 -14.32
N PHE A 135 3.10 -2.69 -14.50
CA PHE A 135 1.83 -2.54 -15.19
C PHE A 135 0.91 -1.57 -14.44
N LEU A 136 0.79 -1.73 -13.12
CA LEU A 136 0.00 -0.83 -12.27
C LEU A 136 0.52 0.62 -12.32
N GLY A 137 1.81 0.82 -12.59
CA GLY A 137 2.42 2.14 -12.74
C GLY A 137 2.00 2.92 -13.98
N LEU A 138 1.48 2.28 -15.03
CA LEU A 138 1.08 2.95 -16.27
C LEU A 138 -0.11 3.91 -16.04
N GLY A 139 -1.10 3.48 -15.26
CA GLY A 139 -2.30 4.25 -14.95
C GLY A 139 -2.25 5.02 -13.62
N THR A 140 -1.18 4.88 -12.83
CA THR A 140 -1.10 5.52 -11.51
C THR A 140 -0.68 7.00 -11.62
N PRO A 141 -1.44 7.94 -11.04
CA PRO A 141 -1.05 9.34 -10.98
C PRO A 141 0.31 9.55 -10.29
N LYS A 142 1.14 10.45 -10.83
CA LYS A 142 2.45 10.80 -10.24
C LYS A 142 2.35 11.49 -8.88
N PHE A 143 1.23 12.13 -8.61
CA PHE A 143 0.93 12.84 -7.37
C PHE A 143 -0.49 12.51 -6.93
N LYS A 144 -0.71 12.45 -5.62
CA LYS A 144 -2.01 12.31 -4.98
C LYS A 144 -2.13 13.33 -3.86
N GLU A 145 -3.31 13.91 -3.71
CA GLU A 145 -3.57 14.97 -2.71
C GLU A 145 -3.39 14.49 -1.27
N ARG A 146 -3.68 13.20 -1.01
CA ARG A 146 -3.59 12.60 0.31
C ARG A 146 -2.28 11.84 0.48
N ALA A 147 -1.77 11.85 1.71
CA ALA A 147 -0.64 11.02 2.09
C ALA A 147 -0.96 9.53 1.94
N ILE A 148 0.02 8.77 1.45
CA ILE A 148 -0.07 7.31 1.29
C ILE A 148 0.27 6.60 2.61
N PHE A 149 -0.30 5.42 2.81
CA PHE A 149 -0.04 4.62 4.01
C PHE A 149 0.84 3.41 3.70
N LEU A 150 1.87 3.22 4.53
CA LEU A 150 2.86 2.16 4.39
C LEU A 150 2.84 1.27 5.64
N TYR A 151 2.45 0.02 5.48
CA TYR A 151 2.26 -0.92 6.56
C TYR A 151 3.37 -1.96 6.58
N ASP A 152 3.55 -2.67 5.46
CA ASP A 152 4.31 -3.92 5.39
C ASP A 152 5.18 -3.99 4.13
N LYS A 153 6.01 -5.03 4.02
CA LYS A 153 6.95 -5.22 2.90
C LYS A 153 6.32 -5.08 1.52
N TYR A 154 5.07 -5.47 1.32
CA TYR A 154 4.38 -5.37 0.03
C TYR A 154 4.23 -3.93 -0.47
N ASP A 155 4.21 -2.96 0.45
CA ASP A 155 4.04 -1.55 0.08
C ASP A 155 5.27 -0.96 -0.62
N GLN A 156 6.43 -1.66 -0.59
CA GLN A 156 7.61 -1.27 -1.37
C GLN A 156 7.37 -1.35 -2.89
N PHE A 157 6.41 -2.16 -3.32
CA PHE A 157 6.05 -2.37 -4.74
C PHE A 157 4.94 -1.44 -5.21
N ARG A 158 4.39 -0.57 -4.34
CA ARG A 158 3.42 0.44 -4.74
C ARG A 158 3.98 1.29 -5.89
N PRO A 159 3.19 1.62 -6.94
CA PRO A 159 3.71 2.36 -8.08
C PRO A 159 4.32 3.73 -7.74
N GLU A 160 3.81 4.42 -6.73
CA GLU A 160 4.35 5.71 -6.28
C GLU A 160 5.71 5.55 -5.60
N ILE A 161 5.88 4.47 -4.82
CA ILE A 161 7.15 4.12 -4.17
C ILE A 161 8.18 3.72 -5.22
N GLN A 162 7.77 2.90 -6.19
CA GLN A 162 8.60 2.51 -7.33
C GLN A 162 9.05 3.71 -8.18
N SER A 163 8.15 4.68 -8.39
CA SER A 163 8.48 5.93 -9.06
C SER A 163 9.52 6.74 -8.29
N PHE A 164 9.41 6.78 -6.96
CA PHE A 164 10.40 7.45 -6.10
C PHE A 164 11.75 6.74 -6.12
N HIS A 165 11.77 5.41 -6.02
CA HIS A 165 12.99 4.61 -6.17
C HIS A 165 13.70 4.90 -7.50
N LYS A 166 12.94 5.00 -8.60
CA LYS A 166 13.51 5.39 -9.92
C LYS A 166 14.17 6.77 -9.91
N ILE A 167 13.70 7.71 -9.10
CA ILE A 167 14.31 9.04 -8.92
C ILE A 167 15.60 8.92 -8.11
N VAL A 168 15.55 8.26 -6.94
CA VAL A 168 16.70 8.06 -6.05
C VAL A 168 17.82 7.31 -6.76
N ARG A 169 17.50 6.25 -7.51
CA ARG A 169 18.47 5.48 -8.34
C ARG A 169 19.13 6.33 -9.42
N LYS A 170 18.62 7.52 -9.76
CA LYS A 170 19.24 8.45 -10.71
C LYS A 170 19.98 9.60 -10.01
N PHE A 171 19.83 9.75 -8.70
CA PHE A 171 20.45 10.81 -7.92
C PHE A 171 21.99 10.73 -7.97
N LYS A 172 22.62 11.88 -8.15
CA LYS A 172 24.08 12.03 -8.17
C LYS A 172 24.53 13.11 -7.20
N SER A 173 25.47 12.76 -6.34
CA SER A 173 26.15 13.68 -5.44
C SER A 173 27.60 13.89 -5.86
N LYS A 174 28.07 15.13 -5.74
CA LYS A 174 29.50 15.47 -5.87
C LYS A 174 30.27 15.24 -4.57
N LYS A 175 29.56 15.06 -3.44
CA LYS A 175 30.16 14.90 -2.11
C LYS A 175 30.81 13.52 -1.98
N LYS A 176 31.84 13.42 -1.13
CA LYS A 176 32.60 12.18 -0.87
C LYS A 176 32.25 11.52 0.45
N LYS A 177 31.56 12.24 1.33
CA LYS A 177 31.06 11.71 2.61
C LYS A 177 29.53 11.62 2.54
N LEU A 178 28.96 10.59 3.13
CA LEU A 178 27.51 10.38 3.22
C LEU A 178 27.10 10.25 4.69
N LEU A 179 26.05 10.94 5.09
CA LEU A 179 25.44 10.83 6.41
C LEU A 179 24.01 10.34 6.25
N ILE A 180 23.70 9.21 6.88
CA ILE A 180 22.41 8.52 6.76
C ILE A 180 21.73 8.50 8.13
N THR A 181 20.51 9.02 8.19
CA THR A 181 19.67 9.00 9.39
C THR A 181 18.37 8.27 9.11
N LYS A 182 17.75 7.72 10.15
CA LYS A 182 16.36 7.28 10.04
C LYS A 182 15.46 8.49 9.80
N GLU A 183 14.49 8.34 8.91
CA GLU A 183 13.47 9.37 8.69
C GLU A 183 12.71 9.67 9.99
N SER A 184 12.42 10.96 10.22
CA SER A 184 11.64 11.40 11.37
C SER A 184 10.16 11.56 11.05
N SER A 185 9.33 11.78 12.07
CA SER A 185 7.92 12.08 11.85
C SER A 185 7.67 13.43 11.17
N THR A 186 8.63 14.35 11.24
CA THR A 186 8.52 15.69 10.68
C THR A 186 9.04 15.69 9.25
N LYS A 187 8.16 16.06 8.31
CA LYS A 187 8.44 16.12 6.87
C LYS A 187 8.18 17.54 6.35
N PRO A 188 8.96 18.04 5.39
CA PRO A 188 10.16 17.42 4.77
C PRO A 188 11.34 17.29 5.74
N GLY A 189 12.28 16.40 5.41
CA GLY A 189 13.37 15.97 6.29
C GLY A 189 14.25 17.09 6.83
N TYR A 190 14.48 18.15 6.04
CA TYR A 190 15.33 19.28 6.43
C TYR A 190 14.70 20.19 7.50
N LEU A 191 13.40 20.05 7.76
CA LEU A 191 12.71 20.74 8.87
C LEU A 191 12.74 19.93 10.17
N SER A 192 13.25 18.69 10.14
CA SER A 192 13.24 17.83 11.30
C SER A 192 14.19 18.31 12.41
N PRO A 193 13.79 18.21 13.69
CA PRO A 193 14.68 18.50 14.82
C PRO A 193 15.98 17.69 14.77
N GLU A 194 15.91 16.43 14.31
CA GLU A 194 17.06 15.54 14.17
C GLU A 194 18.07 16.09 13.15
N TYR A 195 17.59 16.54 11.98
CA TYR A 195 18.44 17.17 10.98
C TYR A 195 19.08 18.46 11.50
N LEU A 196 18.30 19.33 12.13
CA LEU A 196 18.80 20.60 12.70
C LEU A 196 19.83 20.36 13.81
N ALA A 197 19.63 19.33 14.64
CA ALA A 197 20.58 18.96 15.68
C ALA A 197 21.89 18.41 15.08
N LEU A 198 21.80 17.57 14.04
CA LEU A 198 22.98 17.05 13.34
C LEU A 198 23.78 18.15 12.65
N LYS A 199 23.09 19.08 11.98
CA LYS A 199 23.73 20.25 11.34
C LYS A 199 24.54 21.08 12.33
N LYS A 200 24.12 21.17 13.59
CA LYS A 200 24.85 21.87 14.66
C LYS A 200 26.02 21.05 15.25
N LYS A 201 25.85 19.73 15.38
CA LYS A 201 26.82 18.84 16.05
C LYS A 201 27.97 18.40 15.15
N VAL A 202 27.69 18.14 13.88
CA VAL A 202 28.66 17.57 12.94
C VAL A 202 29.54 18.68 12.37
N LYS A 203 30.85 18.61 12.63
CA LYS A 203 31.83 19.50 11.99
C LYS A 203 31.87 19.23 10.49
N ASP A 204 31.99 20.31 9.70
CA ASP A 204 32.05 20.22 8.23
C ASP A 204 30.81 19.52 7.62
N PHE A 205 29.62 19.76 8.20
CA PHE A 205 28.35 19.15 7.78
C PHE A 205 28.06 19.34 6.29
N ASP A 206 28.37 20.51 5.73
CA ASP A 206 28.14 20.81 4.31
C ASP A 206 29.04 19.98 3.38
N SER A 207 30.07 19.28 3.88
CA SER A 207 30.86 18.31 3.10
C SER A 207 30.15 16.97 2.87
N PHE A 208 29.07 16.70 3.62
CA PHE A 208 28.32 15.45 3.53
C PHE A 208 27.17 15.56 2.54
N GLN A 209 26.94 14.49 1.78
CA GLN A 209 25.60 14.19 1.29
C GLN A 209 24.77 13.73 2.48
N VAL A 210 23.61 14.34 2.71
CA VAL A 210 22.70 13.91 3.78
C VAL A 210 21.55 13.14 3.16
N CYS A 211 21.27 11.96 3.71
CA CYS A 211 20.12 11.15 3.37
C CYS A 211 19.36 10.77 4.63
N GLN A 212 18.04 10.86 4.58
CA GLN A 212 17.21 10.05 5.46
C GLN A 212 17.02 8.67 4.82
N TYR A 213 16.49 7.71 5.57
CA TYR A 213 16.03 6.46 4.99
C TYR A 213 14.67 6.07 5.59
N SER A 214 13.87 5.42 4.75
CA SER A 214 12.64 4.72 5.14
C SER A 214 12.66 3.32 4.53
N PRO A 215 12.25 2.26 5.25
CA PRO A 215 12.28 0.89 4.74
C PRO A 215 11.66 0.72 3.35
N HIS A 216 10.53 1.37 3.10
CA HIS A 216 9.83 1.26 1.81
C HIS A 216 10.41 2.16 0.73
N LEU A 217 10.80 3.41 1.07
CA LEU A 217 11.24 4.42 0.09
C LEU A 217 12.73 4.32 -0.26
N GLY A 218 13.51 3.55 0.50
CA GLY A 218 14.95 3.52 0.30
C GLY A 218 15.66 4.69 0.98
N LEU A 219 16.77 5.09 0.38
CA LEU A 219 17.47 6.32 0.72
C LEU A 219 16.70 7.52 0.18
N ILE A 220 16.59 8.57 1.00
CA ILE A 220 15.91 9.82 0.69
C ILE A 220 16.96 10.94 0.83
N PRO A 221 17.64 11.32 -0.27
CA PRO A 221 18.49 12.51 -0.28
C PRO A 221 17.70 13.72 0.20
N ILE A 222 18.31 14.53 1.07
CA ILE A 222 17.63 15.62 1.76
C ILE A 222 17.03 16.65 0.77
N GLU A 223 17.66 16.80 -0.40
CA GLU A 223 17.29 17.71 -1.49
C GLU A 223 15.98 17.32 -2.18
N ILE A 224 15.54 16.06 -2.04
CA ILE A 224 14.29 15.56 -2.61
C ILE A 224 13.33 15.03 -1.54
N SER A 225 13.59 15.37 -0.27
CA SER A 225 12.76 14.94 0.86
C SER A 225 11.39 15.63 0.94
N ASP A 226 11.19 16.69 0.16
CA ASP A 226 9.93 17.42 -0.01
C ASP A 226 9.04 16.86 -1.14
N MET A 227 9.57 15.95 -1.96
CA MET A 227 8.85 15.37 -3.08
C MET A 227 7.80 14.35 -2.61
N PHE A 228 6.72 14.20 -3.37
CA PHE A 228 5.80 13.07 -3.20
C PHE A 228 6.47 11.76 -3.70
N PRO A 229 6.32 10.63 -2.97
CA PRO A 229 5.62 10.45 -1.70
C PRO A 229 6.51 10.60 -0.45
N ALA A 230 7.79 10.98 -0.57
CA ALA A 230 8.70 11.15 0.57
C ALA A 230 8.14 12.08 1.66
N ALA A 231 7.63 13.27 1.29
CA ALA A 231 7.00 14.18 2.24
C ALA A 231 5.57 13.79 2.65
N HIS A 232 4.90 12.92 1.88
CA HIS A 232 3.46 12.67 1.96
C HIS A 232 3.16 11.19 2.21
N HIS A 233 3.73 10.64 3.27
CA HIS A 233 3.41 9.28 3.68
C HIS A 233 3.40 9.12 5.20
N VAL A 234 2.66 8.12 5.65
CA VAL A 234 2.66 7.65 7.03
C VAL A 234 3.05 6.18 7.03
N ALA A 235 4.13 5.85 7.73
CA ALA A 235 4.61 4.49 7.86
C ALA A 235 4.30 3.94 9.27
N SER A 236 4.00 2.64 9.34
CA SER A 236 3.84 1.95 10.61
C SER A 236 5.17 1.91 11.38
N ARG A 237 5.10 1.94 12.71
CA ARG A 237 6.29 1.95 13.60
C ARG A 237 6.61 0.54 14.11
N ILE A 238 6.64 -0.44 13.20
CA ILE A 238 6.99 -1.82 13.53
C ILE A 238 8.47 -2.09 13.23
N LYS A 239 8.97 -3.24 13.68
CA LYS A 239 10.30 -3.72 13.33
C LYS A 239 10.22 -4.42 11.98
N TYR A 240 10.96 -3.90 11.01
CA TYR A 240 11.07 -4.46 9.67
C TYR A 240 12.25 -5.43 9.57
N ILE A 241 12.09 -6.49 8.78
CA ILE A 241 13.12 -7.48 8.47
C ILE A 241 13.84 -7.02 7.18
N PRO A 242 15.09 -6.55 7.24
CA PRO A 242 15.79 -5.96 6.09
C PRO A 242 15.80 -6.83 4.82
N GLU A 243 15.91 -8.14 5.00
CA GLU A 243 15.96 -9.15 3.95
C GLU A 243 14.69 -9.18 3.09
N GLU A 244 13.56 -8.71 3.61
CA GLU A 244 12.28 -8.65 2.88
C GLU A 244 12.12 -7.38 2.03
N PHE A 245 13.06 -6.43 2.13
CA PHE A 245 13.01 -5.13 1.43
C PHE A 245 13.93 -5.10 0.21
N THR A 246 13.62 -5.93 -0.78
CA THR A 246 14.39 -6.09 -2.02
C THR A 246 14.53 -4.79 -2.82
N GLU A 247 13.51 -3.93 -2.81
CA GLU A 247 13.53 -2.67 -3.53
C GLU A 247 14.38 -1.60 -2.83
N PHE A 248 14.47 -1.68 -1.49
CA PHE A 248 15.45 -0.92 -0.72
C PHE A 248 16.87 -1.35 -1.11
N GLU A 249 17.14 -2.66 -1.13
CA GLU A 249 18.44 -3.21 -1.49
C GLU A 249 18.89 -2.78 -2.89
N LYS A 250 18.00 -2.91 -3.87
CA LYS A 250 18.25 -2.48 -5.25
C LYS A 250 18.57 -0.99 -5.34
N THR A 251 17.81 -0.15 -4.63
CA THR A 251 18.07 1.29 -4.59
C THR A 251 19.37 1.62 -3.88
N TRP A 252 19.68 0.92 -2.79
CA TRP A 252 20.94 1.04 -2.07
C TRP A 252 22.13 0.74 -2.98
N GLU A 253 22.12 -0.40 -3.67
CA GLU A 253 23.19 -0.78 -4.58
C GLU A 253 23.39 0.25 -5.71
N ASP A 254 22.32 0.63 -6.40
CA ASP A 254 22.39 1.58 -7.51
C ASP A 254 22.88 2.96 -7.04
N PHE A 255 22.44 3.39 -5.86
CA PHE A 255 22.87 4.65 -5.26
C PHE A 255 24.38 4.66 -5.00
N PHE A 256 24.93 3.59 -4.42
CA PHE A 256 26.38 3.48 -4.18
C PHE A 256 27.19 3.21 -5.44
N LYS A 257 26.65 2.51 -6.44
CA LYS A 257 27.30 2.34 -7.77
C LYS A 257 27.46 3.68 -8.48
N LYS A 258 26.47 4.56 -8.39
CA LYS A 258 26.48 5.88 -9.04
C LYS A 258 27.26 6.94 -8.27
N ASN A 259 27.35 6.80 -6.94
CA ASN A 259 27.95 7.80 -6.07
C ASN A 259 29.18 7.24 -5.36
N LYS A 260 30.36 7.77 -5.71
CA LYS A 260 31.65 7.33 -5.14
C LYS A 260 31.91 7.97 -3.77
N PHE A 261 31.27 7.44 -2.73
CA PHE A 261 31.52 7.81 -1.34
C PHE A 261 32.76 7.11 -0.78
N LEU A 262 33.59 7.84 -0.04
CA LEU A 262 34.78 7.35 0.65
C LEU A 262 34.50 7.06 2.14
N GLU A 263 33.47 7.70 2.69
CA GLU A 263 33.13 7.65 4.11
C GLU A 263 31.62 7.73 4.30
N ILE A 264 31.06 6.86 5.15
CA ILE A 264 29.66 6.84 5.53
C ILE A 264 29.51 6.99 7.05
N HIS A 265 28.48 7.73 7.45
CA HIS A 265 28.12 8.02 8.83
C HIS A 265 26.68 7.55 9.05
N TYR A 266 26.46 6.69 10.03
CA TYR A 266 25.13 6.15 10.37
C TYR A 266 25.02 5.84 11.87
N ASP A 267 23.82 5.64 12.39
CA ASP A 267 23.62 5.14 13.76
C ASP A 267 23.85 3.62 13.82
N LYS A 268 24.88 3.17 14.54
CA LYS A 268 25.19 1.73 14.70
C LYS A 268 24.13 0.95 15.48
N LYS A 269 23.24 1.62 16.22
CA LYS A 269 22.12 0.98 16.93
C LYS A 269 20.95 0.66 16.00
N ASP A 270 20.94 1.22 14.79
CA ASP A 270 19.94 0.95 13.79
C ASP A 270 20.19 -0.41 13.11
N GLU A 271 19.56 -1.46 13.63
CA GLU A 271 19.75 -2.82 13.11
C GLU A 271 19.29 -2.98 11.65
N PHE A 272 18.32 -2.19 11.19
CA PHE A 272 17.87 -2.25 9.79
C PHE A 272 18.96 -1.73 8.85
N LEU A 273 19.47 -0.54 9.14
CA LEU A 273 20.51 0.07 8.30
C LEU A 273 21.85 -0.68 8.41
N LYS A 274 22.15 -1.22 9.60
CA LYS A 274 23.35 -2.04 9.84
C LYS A 274 23.42 -3.27 8.95
N TYR A 275 22.28 -3.87 8.58
CA TYR A 275 22.24 -4.96 7.59
C TYR A 275 22.81 -4.50 6.25
N PHE A 276 22.26 -3.43 5.66
CA PHE A 276 22.70 -2.92 4.34
C PHE A 276 24.12 -2.35 4.35
N VAL A 277 24.54 -1.73 5.47
CA VAL A 277 25.90 -1.21 5.63
C VAL A 277 26.95 -2.34 5.66
N LYS A 278 26.60 -3.54 6.15
CA LYS A 278 27.53 -4.69 6.12
C LYS A 278 27.85 -5.14 4.69
N ILE A 279 26.89 -5.02 3.77
CA ILE A 279 27.01 -5.41 2.35
C ILE A 279 27.95 -4.47 1.59
N LEU A 280 28.13 -3.23 2.05
CA LEU A 280 29.01 -2.27 1.38
C LEU A 280 30.49 -2.68 1.36
N PRO A 281 31.23 -2.30 0.29
CA PRO A 281 32.66 -2.58 0.14
C PRO A 281 33.49 -2.13 1.36
N LYS A 282 34.58 -2.85 1.64
CA LYS A 282 35.42 -2.62 2.83
C LYS A 282 36.23 -1.32 2.74
N GLU A 283 36.42 -0.80 1.54
CA GLU A 283 37.17 0.43 1.25
C GLU A 283 36.45 1.69 1.75
N ILE A 284 35.12 1.62 1.88
CA ILE A 284 34.31 2.73 2.39
C ILE A 284 34.45 2.78 3.90
N LYS A 285 34.98 3.90 4.44
CA LYS A 285 35.11 4.09 5.89
C LYS A 285 33.75 4.19 6.55
N LYS A 286 33.45 3.29 7.50
CA LYS A 286 32.15 3.22 8.20
C LYS A 286 32.28 3.82 9.60
N LYS A 287 31.73 5.01 9.82
CA LYS A 287 31.74 5.70 11.12
C LYS A 287 30.34 5.76 11.73
N SER A 288 30.29 5.84 13.06
CA SER A 288 29.06 6.10 13.80
C SER A 288 28.99 7.58 14.14
N PHE A 289 27.82 8.19 14.01
CA PHE A 289 27.50 9.37 14.80
C PHE A 289 26.61 8.91 15.97
N GLY A 290 27.02 9.24 17.18
CA GLY A 290 26.38 8.84 18.43
C GLY A 290 26.95 9.69 19.54
#